data_AF-A0A954NE00-F1
#
_entry.id   AF-A0A954NE00-F1
#
_cell.length_a   1.000
_cell.length_b   1.000
_cell.length_c   1.000
_cell.angle_alpha   90.00
_cell.angle_beta   90.00
_cell.angle_gamma   90.00
#
_symmetry.space_group_name_H-M   'P 1'
#
loop_
_entity.id
_entity.type
_entity.pdbx_description
1 polymer ?
#
loop_
_entity_poly.entity_id
_entity_poly.type
_entity_poly.pdbx_seq_one_letter_code
_entity_poly.pdbx_strand_id
1 'polypeptide(L)'
;MLSRLPLFSLWLTAVTYLAFAAWLGTSPAALLGAFQMPAGTAGMLIEIRAFYGGIELGIAATMLLLWHRGDRFAALLAGGLPLAGAASVRIVSMLIDEVSSLHLGIACAEASGGVLCLFSSWLVVRDSSGPVEEIR
;
A
#
# COMPACT_ATOMS: atom_id res chain seq x y z
N MET A 1 20.02 13.67 -4.01
CA MET A 1 18.73 13.14 -4.50
C MET A 1 18.08 12.15 -3.54
N LEU A 2 18.84 11.22 -2.92
CA LEU A 2 18.30 10.23 -1.98
C LEU A 2 17.54 10.82 -0.77
N SER A 3 17.89 12.03 -0.32
CA SER A 3 17.23 12.70 0.81
C SER A 3 15.74 13.00 0.60
N ARG A 4 15.25 13.03 -0.65
CA ARG A 4 13.83 13.25 -0.97
C ARG A 4 13.06 11.97 -1.25
N LEU A 5 13.77 10.85 -1.45
CA LEU A 5 13.14 9.58 -1.83
C LEU A 5 12.13 9.10 -0.78
N PRO A 6 12.42 9.12 0.53
CA PRO A 6 11.45 8.66 1.53
C PRO A 6 10.15 9.47 1.53
N LEU A 7 10.25 10.79 1.36
CA LEU A 7 9.09 11.65 1.32
C LEU A 7 8.27 11.44 0.03
N PHE A 8 8.96 11.27 -1.10
CA PHE A 8 8.32 10.96 -2.37
C PHE A 8 7.56 9.63 -2.30
N SER A 9 8.21 8.57 -1.83
CA SER A 9 7.61 7.24 -1.66
C SER A 9 6.39 7.28 -0.74
N LEU A 10 6.48 8.02 0.37
CA LEU A 10 5.37 8.19 1.30
C LEU A 10 4.16 8.82 0.62
N TRP A 11 4.35 9.94 -0.07
CA TRP A 11 3.26 10.65 -0.73
C TRP A 11 2.68 9.87 -1.90
N LEU A 12 3.53 9.28 -2.74
CA LEU A 12 3.08 8.46 -3.86
C LEU A 12 2.20 7.31 -3.36
N THR A 13 2.65 6.59 -2.33
CA THR A 13 1.91 5.46 -1.77
C THR A 13 0.64 5.92 -1.06
N ALA A 14 0.69 6.97 -0.23
CA ALA A 14 -0.50 7.48 0.46
C ALA A 14 -1.57 7.98 -0.52
N VAL A 15 -1.17 8.69 -1.59
CA VAL A 15 -2.10 9.13 -2.65
C VAL A 15 -2.68 7.94 -3.40
N THR A 16 -1.89 6.89 -3.64
CA THR A 16 -2.38 5.67 -4.29
C THR A 16 -3.45 4.99 -3.44
N TYR A 17 -3.21 4.81 -2.13
CA TYR A 17 -4.21 4.28 -1.19
C TYR A 17 -5.49 5.14 -1.15
N LEU A 18 -5.35 6.47 -1.10
CA LEU A 18 -6.51 7.38 -1.13
C LEU A 18 -7.28 7.29 -2.45
N ALA A 19 -6.58 7.20 -3.57
CA ALA A 19 -7.20 7.06 -4.88
C ALA A 19 -7.97 5.73 -4.99
N PHE A 20 -7.40 4.62 -4.51
CA PHE A 20 -8.07 3.33 -4.43
C PHE A 20 -9.28 3.37 -3.49
N ALA A 21 -9.14 3.96 -2.32
CA ALA A 21 -10.27 4.12 -1.39
C ALA A 21 -11.42 4.92 -2.00
N ALA A 22 -11.12 6.05 -2.65
CA ALA A 22 -12.12 6.89 -3.31
C ALA A 22 -12.78 6.17 -4.49
N TRP A 23 -11.97 5.45 -5.28
CA TRP A 23 -12.46 4.64 -6.40
C TRP A 23 -13.39 3.53 -5.93
N LEU A 24 -13.02 2.78 -4.88
CA LEU A 24 -13.88 1.73 -4.32
C LEU A 24 -15.11 2.28 -3.61
N GLY A 25 -15.03 3.47 -3.01
CA GLY A 25 -16.18 4.16 -2.43
C GLY A 25 -17.25 4.51 -3.49
N THR A 26 -16.80 5.02 -4.64
CA THR A 26 -17.68 5.49 -5.72
C THR A 26 -18.10 4.37 -6.68
N SER A 27 -17.21 3.41 -6.95
CA SER A 27 -17.36 2.38 -7.98
C SER A 27 -17.01 0.96 -7.49
N PRO A 28 -17.59 0.46 -6.38
CA PRO A 28 -17.21 -0.83 -5.80
C PRO A 28 -17.51 -2.03 -6.69
N ALA A 29 -18.45 -1.91 -7.64
CA ALA A 29 -18.75 -2.97 -8.59
C ALA A 29 -17.56 -3.31 -9.50
N ALA A 30 -16.58 -2.42 -9.63
CA ALA A 30 -15.38 -2.68 -10.42
C ALA A 30 -14.56 -3.87 -9.90
N LEU A 31 -14.59 -4.13 -8.58
CA LEU A 31 -13.93 -5.31 -7.98
C LEU A 31 -14.64 -6.62 -8.33
N LEU A 32 -15.95 -6.58 -8.57
CA LEU A 32 -16.72 -7.78 -8.91
C LEU A 32 -16.27 -8.38 -10.25
N GLY A 33 -15.89 -7.53 -11.21
CA GLY A 33 -15.30 -7.97 -12.46
C GLY A 33 -13.98 -8.72 -12.24
N ALA A 34 -13.14 -8.25 -11.31
CA ALA A 34 -11.91 -8.93 -10.94
C ALA A 34 -12.16 -10.27 -10.22
N PHE A 35 -13.27 -10.39 -9.49
CA PHE A 35 -13.70 -11.64 -8.85
C PHE A 35 -14.49 -12.58 -9.77
N GLN A 36 -14.65 -12.24 -11.05
CA GLN A 36 -15.49 -12.98 -11.99
C GLN A 36 -16.93 -13.21 -11.46
N MET A 37 -17.43 -12.25 -10.69
CA MET A 37 -18.78 -12.24 -10.12
C MET A 37 -19.65 -11.22 -10.89
N PRO A 38 -20.40 -11.66 -11.92
CA PRO A 38 -21.06 -10.73 -12.84
C PRO A 38 -22.24 -9.94 -12.21
N ALA A 39 -22.77 -10.38 -11.08
CA ALA A 39 -23.84 -9.68 -10.36
C ALA A 39 -23.52 -9.57 -8.87
N GLY A 40 -23.35 -8.34 -8.39
CA GLY A 40 -23.20 -8.04 -6.96
C GLY A 40 -24.52 -7.69 -6.32
N THR A 41 -24.78 -8.22 -5.12
CA THR A 41 -25.89 -7.76 -4.29
C THR A 41 -25.55 -6.41 -3.64
N ALA A 42 -26.56 -5.67 -3.19
CA ALA A 42 -26.34 -4.43 -2.44
C ALA A 42 -25.46 -4.66 -1.20
N GLY A 43 -25.63 -5.80 -0.51
CA GLY A 43 -24.79 -6.19 0.63
C GLY A 43 -23.32 -6.35 0.24
N MET A 44 -23.02 -7.05 -0.86
CA MET A 44 -21.65 -7.21 -1.35
C MET A 44 -21.00 -5.86 -1.68
N LEU A 45 -21.74 -4.93 -2.30
CA LEU A 45 -21.21 -3.60 -2.62
C LEU A 45 -20.95 -2.77 -1.35
N ILE A 46 -21.73 -2.96 -0.29
CA ILE A 46 -21.47 -2.32 1.02
C ILE A 46 -20.17 -2.88 1.62
N GLU A 47 -20.02 -4.20 1.63
CA GLU A 47 -18.81 -4.86 2.12
C GLU A 47 -17.56 -4.45 1.34
N ILE A 48 -17.66 -4.31 0.00
CA ILE A 48 -16.53 -3.83 -0.79
C ILE A 48 -16.10 -2.42 -0.39
N ARG A 49 -17.05 -1.50 -0.20
CA ARG A 49 -16.74 -0.13 0.25
C ARG A 49 -16.15 -0.12 1.65
N ALA A 50 -16.77 -0.85 2.57
CA ALA A 50 -16.42 -0.82 3.99
C ALA A 50 -15.08 -1.51 4.25
N PHE A 51 -14.91 -2.73 3.73
CA PHE A 51 -13.71 -3.52 3.98
C PHE A 51 -12.56 -3.05 3.09
N TYR A 52 -12.68 -3.18 1.76
CA TYR A 52 -11.58 -2.81 0.87
C TYR A 52 -11.39 -1.29 0.83
N GLY A 53 -12.43 -0.52 0.52
CA GLY A 53 -12.31 0.95 0.49
C GLY A 53 -11.91 1.56 1.84
N GLY A 54 -12.49 1.06 2.95
CA GLY A 54 -12.20 1.54 4.29
C GLY A 54 -10.79 1.18 4.79
N ILE A 55 -10.29 -0.03 4.50
CA ILE A 55 -8.91 -0.42 4.84
C ILE A 55 -7.91 0.45 4.10
N GLU A 56 -8.09 0.66 2.80
CA GLU A 56 -7.20 1.51 1.99
C GLU A 56 -7.17 2.95 2.54
N LEU A 57 -8.34 3.50 2.90
CA LEU A 57 -8.46 4.81 3.55
C LEU A 57 -7.75 4.84 4.91
N GLY A 58 -7.95 3.80 5.73
CA GLY A 58 -7.34 3.68 7.05
C GLY A 58 -5.81 3.61 7.00
N ILE A 59 -5.26 2.88 6.02
CA ILE A 59 -3.82 2.82 5.77
C ILE A 59 -3.30 4.21 5.39
N ALA A 60 -3.91 4.87 4.39
CA ALA A 60 -3.50 6.22 3.99
C ALA A 60 -3.56 7.22 5.14
N ALA A 61 -4.65 7.24 5.90
CA ALA A 61 -4.82 8.11 7.06
C ALA A 61 -3.75 7.85 8.12
N THR A 62 -3.43 6.58 8.39
CA THR A 62 -2.37 6.19 9.32
C THR A 62 -1.00 6.67 8.84
N MET A 63 -0.68 6.49 7.56
CA MET A 63 0.56 6.99 6.97
C MET A 63 0.69 8.51 7.15
N LEU A 64 -0.35 9.27 6.82
CA LEU A 64 -0.35 10.73 6.91
C LEU A 64 -0.28 11.22 8.36
N LEU A 65 -0.95 10.54 9.29
CA LEU A 65 -0.89 10.86 10.72
C LEU A 65 0.52 10.62 11.28
N LEU A 66 1.13 9.48 10.98
CA LEU A 66 2.50 9.15 11.41
C LEU A 66 3.51 10.12 10.80
N TRP A 67 3.34 10.46 9.53
CA TRP A 67 4.14 11.49 8.86
C TRP A 67 4.04 12.85 9.53
N HIS A 68 2.81 13.28 9.85
CA HIS A 68 2.56 14.56 10.52
C HIS A 68 3.21 14.62 11.91
N ARG A 69 3.31 13.48 12.60
CA ARG A 69 4.01 13.34 13.89
C ARG A 69 5.54 13.24 13.76
N GLY A 70 6.08 13.27 12.54
CA GLY A 70 7.51 13.14 12.28
C GLY A 70 8.03 11.71 12.19
N ASP A 71 7.18 10.69 12.37
CA ASP A 71 7.57 9.27 12.33
C ASP A 71 7.50 8.72 10.89
N ARG A 72 8.49 9.12 10.09
CA ARG A 72 8.57 8.74 8.67
C ARG A 72 8.81 7.24 8.48
N PHE A 73 9.54 6.60 9.39
CA PHE A 73 9.82 5.17 9.32
C PHE A 73 8.53 4.36 9.48
N ALA A 74 7.76 4.64 10.55
CA ALA A 74 6.49 3.96 10.78
C ALA A 74 5.48 4.26 9.68
N ALA A 75 5.43 5.51 9.17
CA ALA A 75 4.55 5.88 8.06
C ALA A 75 4.83 5.05 6.80
N LEU A 76 6.11 4.87 6.44
CA LEU A 76 6.50 4.07 5.27
C LEU A 76 6.23 2.57 5.48
N LEU A 77 6.42 2.04 6.70
CA LEU A 77 6.04 0.66 7.02
C LEU A 77 4.54 0.43 6.94
N ALA A 78 3.73 1.37 7.45
CA ALA A 78 2.28 1.29 7.42
C ALA A 78 1.73 1.15 5.98
N GLY A 79 2.35 1.84 5.01
CA GLY A 79 1.99 1.68 3.59
C GLY A 79 2.65 0.49 2.91
N GLY A 80 3.93 0.19 3.23
CA GLY A 80 4.74 -0.81 2.53
C GLY A 80 4.41 -2.26 2.91
N LEU A 81 4.12 -2.53 4.19
CA LEU A 81 3.84 -3.89 4.65
C LEU A 81 2.56 -4.49 4.04
N PRO A 82 1.43 -3.76 3.94
CA PRO A 82 0.26 -4.31 3.29
C PRO A 82 0.49 -4.60 1.81
N LEU A 83 1.22 -3.74 1.08
CA LEU A 83 1.58 -3.99 -0.33
C LEU A 83 2.46 -5.22 -0.49
N ALA A 84 3.50 -5.35 0.35
CA ALA A 84 4.39 -6.51 0.32
C ALA A 84 3.64 -7.81 0.66
N GLY A 85 2.74 -7.75 1.65
CA GLY A 85 1.87 -8.86 2.04
C GLY A 85 0.92 -9.26 0.91
N ALA A 86 0.19 -8.29 0.35
CA ALA A 86 -0.75 -8.51 -0.75
C ALA A 86 -0.06 -9.11 -1.99
N ALA A 87 1.10 -8.56 -2.38
CA ALA A 87 1.88 -9.08 -3.49
C ALA A 87 2.34 -10.52 -3.24
N SER A 88 2.86 -10.80 -2.04
CA SER A 88 3.35 -12.14 -1.68
C SER A 88 2.23 -13.17 -1.70
N VAL A 89 1.10 -12.87 -1.06
CA VAL A 89 -0.07 -13.75 -1.04
C VAL A 89 -0.61 -13.96 -2.46
N ARG A 90 -0.69 -12.91 -3.28
CA ARG A 90 -1.16 -13.04 -4.67
C ARG A 90 -0.23 -13.89 -5.51
N ILE A 91 1.09 -13.72 -5.37
CA ILE A 91 2.07 -14.57 -6.07
C ILE A 91 1.89 -16.03 -5.67
N VAL A 92 1.76 -16.31 -4.36
CA VAL A 92 1.52 -17.68 -3.88
C VAL A 92 0.19 -18.24 -4.41
N SER A 93 -0.90 -17.47 -4.40
CA SER A 93 -2.19 -17.89 -4.95
C SER A 93 -2.09 -18.22 -6.43
N MET A 94 -1.36 -17.43 -7.23
CA MET A 94 -1.11 -17.71 -8.65
C MET A 94 -0.28 -18.97 -8.91
N LEU A 95 0.45 -19.49 -7.92
CA LEU A 95 1.15 -20.78 -8.04
C LEU A 95 0.22 -21.97 -7.75
N ILE A 96 -0.90 -21.72 -7.06
CA ILE A 96 -1.89 -22.73 -6.67
C ILE A 96 -3.01 -22.80 -7.71
N ASP A 97 -3.49 -21.64 -8.16
CA ASP A 97 -4.62 -21.49 -9.08
C ASP A 97 -4.16 -21.05 -10.48
N GLU A 98 -4.97 -21.30 -11.52
CA GLU A 98 -4.63 -20.91 -12.90
C GLU A 98 -4.52 -19.38 -13.07
N VAL A 99 -3.49 -18.95 -13.79
CA VAL A 99 -3.04 -17.55 -13.83
C VAL A 99 -3.86 -16.69 -14.79
N SER A 100 -4.47 -15.62 -14.28
CA SER A 100 -4.89 -14.47 -15.10
C SER A 100 -3.78 -13.42 -15.18
N SER A 101 -3.49 -12.92 -16.39
CA SER A 101 -2.47 -11.88 -16.62
C SER A 101 -2.74 -10.59 -15.83
N LEU A 102 -4.01 -10.31 -15.51
CA LEU A 102 -4.41 -9.19 -14.67
C LEU A 102 -3.82 -9.31 -13.26
N HIS A 103 -3.89 -10.49 -12.64
CA HIS A 103 -3.39 -10.69 -11.27
C HIS A 103 -1.88 -10.54 -11.18
N LEU A 104 -1.15 -10.93 -12.24
CA LEU A 104 0.28 -10.71 -12.32
C LEU A 104 0.62 -9.22 -12.38
N GLY A 105 -0.10 -8.45 -13.21
CA GLY A 105 0.08 -6.99 -13.31
C GLY A 105 -0.13 -6.29 -11.97
N ILE A 106 -1.20 -6.65 -11.24
CA ILE A 106 -1.47 -6.06 -9.92
C ILE A 106 -0.42 -6.51 -8.90
N ALA A 107 0.01 -7.79 -8.91
CA ALA A 107 1.08 -8.27 -8.03
C ALA A 107 2.40 -7.52 -8.26
N CYS A 108 2.77 -7.24 -9.51
CA CYS A 108 3.96 -6.44 -9.83
C CYS A 108 3.83 -5.00 -9.32
N ALA A 109 2.67 -4.37 -9.48
CA ALA A 109 2.42 -3.02 -8.99
C ALA A 109 2.56 -2.95 -7.45
N GLU A 110 1.91 -3.87 -6.74
CA GLU A 110 2.02 -3.97 -5.27
C GLU A 110 3.44 -4.25 -4.82
N ALA A 111 4.12 -5.22 -5.44
CA ALA A 111 5.51 -5.54 -5.11
C ALA A 111 6.42 -4.32 -5.28
N SER A 112 6.25 -3.56 -6.36
CA SER A 112 7.04 -2.36 -6.62
C SER A 112 6.83 -1.28 -5.57
N GLY A 113 5.57 -1.04 -5.16
CA GLY A 113 5.26 -0.08 -4.10
C GLY A 113 5.74 -0.55 -2.73
N GLY A 114 5.60 -1.84 -2.43
CA GLY A 114 6.13 -2.47 -1.22
C GLY A 114 7.65 -2.33 -1.11
N VAL A 115 8.38 -2.69 -2.17
CA VAL A 115 9.84 -2.53 -2.24
C VAL A 115 10.25 -1.07 -2.09
N LEU A 116 9.57 -0.15 -2.79
CA LEU A 116 9.86 1.28 -2.71
C LEU A 116 9.70 1.82 -1.28
N CYS A 117 8.62 1.47 -0.59
CA CYS A 117 8.36 1.86 0.79
C CYS A 117 9.38 1.25 1.76
N LEU A 118 9.65 -0.06 1.67
CA LEU A 118 10.59 -0.75 2.55
C LEU A 118 12.03 -0.26 2.37
N PHE A 119 12.46 -0.04 1.14
CA PHE A 119 13.75 0.57 0.84
C PHE A 119 13.84 2.00 1.40
N SER A 120 12.77 2.77 1.28
CA SER A 120 12.69 4.12 1.85
C SER A 120 12.72 4.11 3.38
N SER A 121 12.05 3.16 4.03
CA SER A 121 12.14 2.94 5.48
C SER A 121 13.57 2.66 5.91
N TRP A 122 14.28 1.80 5.18
CA TRP A 122 15.68 1.50 5.45
C TRP A 122 16.58 2.74 5.34
N LEU A 123 16.35 3.61 4.36
CA LEU A 123 17.08 4.89 4.25
C LEU A 123 16.85 5.79 5.46
N VAL A 124 15.61 5.90 5.95
CA VAL A 124 15.28 6.70 7.16
C VAL A 124 16.03 6.20 8.40
N VAL A 125 16.14 4.88 8.57
CA VAL A 125 16.90 4.29 9.68
C VAL A 125 18.40 4.59 9.56
N ARG A 126 18.97 4.48 8.35
CA ARG A 126 20.39 4.77 8.13
C ARG A 126 20.74 6.22 8.42
N ASP A 127 19.93 7.16 7.97
CA ASP A 127 20.15 8.59 8.22
C ASP A 127 20.09 8.94 9.72
N SER A 128 19.30 8.19 10.48
CA SER A 128 19.17 8.36 11.94
C SER A 128 20.32 7.74 12.74
N SER A 129 21.17 6.92 12.09
CA SER A 129 22.30 6.20 12.71
C SER A 129 23.66 6.86 12.44
N GLY A 130 23.68 8.14 12.03
CA GLY A 130 24.90 8.91 11.79
C GLY A 130 25.86 8.94 13.00
N PRO A 131 27.16 9.23 12.79
CA PRO A 131 28.16 9.12 13.85
C PRO A 131 27.75 9.98 15.04
N VAL A 132 27.64 9.34 16.20
CA VAL A 132 27.54 10.02 17.49
C VAL A 132 28.79 10.88 17.58
N GLU A 133 28.66 12.20 17.48
CA GLU A 133 29.74 13.10 17.86
C GLU A 133 30.10 12.77 19.31
N GLU A 134 31.25 12.13 19.50
CA GLU A 134 31.88 12.06 20.81
C GLU A 134 32.07 13.50 21.28
N ILE A 135 31.21 13.91 22.21
CA ILE A 135 31.34 15.16 22.95
C ILE A 135 32.73 15.11 23.60
N ARG A 136 33.67 15.88 23.06
CA ARG A 136 34.98 16.16 23.65
C ARG A 136 34.86 17.24 24.71
#